data_AF-A0A0L1JKC2-F1
#
_entry.id   AF-A0A0L1JKC2-F1
#
_cell.length_a   1.000
_cell.length_b   1.000
_cell.length_c   1.000
_cell.angle_alpha   90.00
_cell.angle_beta   90.00
_cell.angle_gamma   90.00
#
_symmetry.space_group_name_H-M   'P 1'
#
loop_
_entity.id
_entity.type
_entity.pdbx_description
1 polymer ?
#
loop_
_entity_poly.entity_id
_entity_poly.type
_entity_poly.pdbx_seq_one_letter_code
_entity_poly.pdbx_strand_id
1 'polypeptide(L)'
;MMSDAKDTNALDRMIVREDVLQICYWYQGEGFGDRFNPQSVMPFLQNDFDIVTEVMAELAEDGTLTREGDFYRFSSGGKRKAGVMFYESFTEFQQSTHGECNAGCCDGDEVCDHEHHHH
;
A
#
# COMPACT_ATOMS: atom_id res chain seq x y z
N MET A 1 -33.74 3.17 15.71
CA MET A 1 -32.29 2.88 15.87
C MET A 1 -31.81 1.99 14.72
N MET A 2 -32.03 2.40 13.46
CA MET A 2 -31.65 1.63 12.25
C MET A 2 -30.48 2.27 11.47
N SER A 3 -30.02 3.47 11.87
CA SER A 3 -28.88 4.14 11.24
C SER A 3 -27.55 3.46 11.60
N ASP A 4 -27.31 3.17 12.88
CA ASP A 4 -26.03 2.62 13.37
C ASP A 4 -25.54 1.40 12.58
N ALA A 5 -26.39 0.38 12.39
CA ALA A 5 -25.99 -0.85 11.71
C ALA A 5 -25.73 -0.65 10.20
N LYS A 6 -26.41 0.32 9.57
CA LYS A 6 -26.18 0.67 8.16
C LYS A 6 -24.89 1.47 8.02
N ASP A 7 -24.59 2.32 8.98
CA ASP A 7 -23.38 3.14 9.02
C ASP A 7 -22.14 2.27 9.27
N THR A 8 -22.20 1.27 10.15
CA THR A 8 -21.13 0.28 10.33
C THR A 8 -20.83 -0.46 9.02
N ASN A 9 -21.86 -0.96 8.32
CA ASN A 9 -21.65 -1.68 7.07
C ASN A 9 -21.04 -0.80 5.95
N ALA A 10 -21.45 0.48 5.89
CA ALA A 10 -20.90 1.43 4.92
C ALA A 10 -19.42 1.76 5.21
N LEU A 11 -19.06 1.92 6.50
CA LEU A 11 -17.68 2.14 6.92
C LEU A 11 -16.82 0.92 6.63
N ASP A 12 -17.30 -0.28 6.98
CA ASP A 12 -16.60 -1.53 6.70
C ASP A 12 -16.35 -1.68 5.19
N ARG A 13 -17.36 -1.38 4.36
CA ARG A 13 -17.21 -1.42 2.90
C ARG A 13 -16.17 -0.42 2.39
N MET A 14 -16.12 0.77 2.98
CA MET A 14 -15.12 1.79 2.64
C MET A 14 -13.71 1.30 2.97
N ILE A 15 -13.50 0.73 4.15
CA ILE A 15 -12.21 0.18 4.58
C ILE A 15 -11.73 -0.90 3.61
N VAL A 16 -12.59 -1.85 3.26
CA VAL A 16 -12.21 -2.92 2.32
C VAL A 16 -11.84 -2.36 0.94
N ARG A 17 -12.56 -1.34 0.46
CA ARG A 17 -12.22 -0.66 -0.81
C ARG A 17 -10.84 0.01 -0.75
N GLU A 18 -10.51 0.63 0.37
CA GLU A 18 -9.19 1.24 0.57
C GLU A 18 -8.09 0.19 0.66
N ASP A 19 -8.28 -0.87 1.43
CA ASP A 19 -7.32 -1.99 1.54
C ASP A 19 -7.00 -2.60 0.17
N VAL A 20 -8.04 -2.91 -0.63
CA VAL A 20 -7.85 -3.47 -1.98
C VAL A 20 -7.05 -2.51 -2.86
N LEU A 21 -7.35 -1.20 -2.81
CA LEU A 21 -6.62 -0.20 -3.60
C LEU A 21 -5.16 -0.05 -3.17
N GLN A 22 -4.91 -0.03 -1.87
CA GLN A 22 -3.56 0.07 -1.31
C GLN A 22 -2.72 -1.15 -1.67
N ILE A 23 -3.28 -2.37 -1.56
CA ILE A 23 -2.60 -3.60 -1.97
C ILE A 23 -2.32 -3.59 -3.47
N CYS A 24 -3.25 -3.16 -4.33
CA CYS A 24 -2.97 -3.06 -5.78
C CYS A 24 -1.82 -2.08 -6.07
N TYR A 25 -1.77 -0.95 -5.36
CA TYR A 25 -0.71 0.04 -5.52
C TYR A 25 0.65 -0.49 -5.08
N TRP A 26 0.69 -1.11 -3.89
CA TRP A 26 1.88 -1.77 -3.35
C TRP A 26 2.35 -2.90 -4.28
N TYR A 27 1.45 -3.78 -4.72
CA TYR A 27 1.75 -4.91 -5.61
C TYR A 27 2.46 -4.45 -6.89
N GLN A 28 2.00 -3.33 -7.47
CA GLN A 28 2.65 -2.73 -8.63
C GLN A 28 4.01 -2.10 -8.28
N GLY A 29 4.13 -1.47 -7.10
CA GLY A 29 5.37 -0.87 -6.60
C GLY A 29 6.49 -1.89 -6.34
N GLU A 30 6.14 -3.08 -5.85
CA GLU A 30 7.07 -4.19 -5.62
C GLU A 30 7.53 -4.88 -6.91
N GLY A 31 6.92 -4.55 -8.06
CA GLY A 31 7.29 -5.12 -9.36
C GLY A 31 6.61 -6.45 -9.70
N PHE A 32 5.54 -6.85 -9.00
CA PHE A 32 4.75 -8.03 -9.38
C PHE A 32 3.93 -7.83 -10.67
N GLY A 33 3.84 -6.59 -11.15
CA GLY A 33 3.20 -6.22 -12.41
C GLY A 33 2.11 -5.16 -12.23
N ASP A 34 1.51 -4.79 -13.34
CA ASP A 34 0.47 -3.75 -13.39
C ASP A 34 -0.92 -4.30 -13.74
N ARG A 35 -1.07 -5.63 -13.66
CA ARG A 35 -2.33 -6.36 -13.83
C ARG A 35 -2.66 -7.08 -12.54
N PHE A 36 -3.86 -6.87 -12.03
CA PHE A 36 -4.35 -7.42 -10.79
C PHE A 36 -5.51 -8.36 -11.07
N ASN A 37 -5.68 -9.40 -10.28
CA ASN A 37 -6.95 -10.13 -10.18
C ASN A 37 -7.22 -10.45 -8.71
N PRO A 38 -8.46 -10.81 -8.33
CA PRO A 38 -8.77 -11.10 -6.93
C PRO A 38 -7.85 -12.16 -6.33
N GLN A 39 -7.51 -13.20 -7.08
CA GLN A 39 -6.61 -14.27 -6.65
C GLN A 39 -5.18 -13.78 -6.33
N SER A 40 -4.67 -12.77 -7.04
CA SER A 40 -3.31 -12.28 -6.87
C SER A 40 -3.15 -11.36 -5.66
N VAL A 41 -4.22 -10.65 -5.27
CA VAL A 41 -4.19 -9.66 -4.19
C VAL A 41 -4.76 -10.20 -2.87
N MET A 42 -5.68 -11.17 -2.93
CA MET A 42 -6.30 -11.79 -1.75
C MET A 42 -5.29 -12.30 -0.69
N PRO A 43 -4.10 -12.87 -1.03
CA PRO A 43 -3.14 -13.31 -0.02
C PRO A 43 -2.64 -12.20 0.92
N PHE A 44 -2.81 -10.93 0.54
CA PHE A 44 -2.37 -9.77 1.31
C PHE A 44 -3.54 -9.04 1.99
N LEU A 45 -4.76 -9.56 1.87
CA LEU A 45 -5.98 -8.97 2.40
C LEU A 45 -6.57 -9.87 3.49
N GLN A 46 -7.32 -9.27 4.42
CA GLN A 46 -8.05 -10.00 5.46
C GLN A 46 -9.46 -10.44 5.01
N ASN A 47 -9.82 -10.16 3.76
CA ASN A 47 -11.17 -10.32 3.22
C ASN A 47 -11.27 -11.55 2.31
N ASP A 48 -12.44 -12.16 2.27
CA ASP A 48 -12.73 -13.32 1.43
C ASP A 48 -12.72 -12.99 -0.06
N PHE A 49 -12.48 -14.01 -0.88
CA PHE A 49 -12.37 -13.89 -2.34
C PHE A 49 -13.58 -13.19 -2.99
N ASP A 50 -14.80 -13.51 -2.55
CA ASP A 50 -16.03 -12.95 -3.11
C ASP A 50 -16.13 -11.44 -2.82
N ILE A 51 -15.73 -11.02 -1.62
CA ILE A 51 -15.71 -9.61 -1.21
C ILE A 51 -14.68 -8.85 -2.06
N VAL A 52 -13.46 -9.39 -2.19
CA VAL A 52 -12.40 -8.77 -3.01
C VAL A 52 -12.84 -8.66 -4.47
N THR A 53 -13.49 -9.69 -5.00
CA THR A 53 -14.02 -9.71 -6.38
C THR A 53 -15.06 -8.61 -6.60
N GLU A 54 -16.02 -8.50 -5.68
CA GLU A 54 -17.07 -7.47 -5.73
C GLU A 54 -16.46 -6.06 -5.65
N VAL A 55 -15.53 -5.83 -4.73
CA VAL A 55 -14.86 -4.54 -4.56
C VAL A 55 -14.05 -4.14 -5.80
N MET A 56 -13.31 -5.07 -6.41
CA MET A 56 -12.57 -4.77 -7.65
C MET A 56 -13.52 -4.43 -8.80
N ALA A 57 -14.69 -5.06 -8.86
CA ALA A 57 -15.71 -4.72 -9.84
C ALA A 57 -16.27 -3.31 -9.61
N GLU A 58 -16.62 -2.95 -8.37
CA GLU A 58 -17.05 -1.58 -8.03
C GLU A 58 -15.99 -0.53 -8.34
N LEU A 59 -14.71 -0.83 -8.05
CA LEU A 59 -13.58 0.03 -8.38
C LEU A 59 -13.38 0.20 -9.88
N ALA A 60 -13.82 -0.77 -10.69
CA ALA A 60 -13.83 -0.62 -12.14
C ALA A 60 -15.04 0.21 -12.62
N GLU A 61 -16.21 0.02 -12.00
CA GLU A 61 -17.42 0.81 -12.29
C GLU A 61 -17.24 2.30 -11.99
N ASP A 62 -16.51 2.64 -10.92
CA ASP A 62 -16.20 4.04 -10.56
C ASP A 62 -15.04 4.66 -11.34
N GLY A 63 -14.35 3.87 -12.19
CA GLY A 63 -13.24 4.32 -13.03
C GLY A 63 -11.89 4.42 -12.34
N THR A 64 -11.74 3.96 -11.09
CA THR A 64 -10.44 3.86 -10.41
C THR A 64 -9.58 2.74 -11.03
N LEU A 65 -10.22 1.62 -11.35
CA LEU A 65 -9.65 0.52 -12.11
C LEU A 65 -10.25 0.46 -13.51
N THR A 66 -9.59 -0.27 -14.40
CA THR A 66 -10.08 -0.63 -15.72
C THR A 66 -10.00 -2.14 -15.85
N ARG A 67 -11.12 -2.78 -16.20
CA ARG A 67 -11.21 -4.23 -16.39
C ARG A 67 -10.74 -4.61 -17.79
N GLU A 68 -9.79 -5.54 -17.87
CA GLU A 68 -9.22 -6.13 -19.07
C GLU A 68 -9.35 -7.66 -19.01
N GLY A 69 -10.52 -8.17 -19.43
CA GLY A 69 -10.84 -9.60 -19.29
C GLY A 69 -10.96 -10.02 -17.81
N ASP A 70 -10.08 -10.92 -17.39
CA ASP A 70 -9.99 -11.43 -16.01
C ASP A 70 -9.07 -10.60 -15.12
N PHE A 71 -8.45 -9.55 -15.67
CA PHE A 71 -7.53 -8.69 -14.95
C PHE A 71 -8.07 -7.26 -14.82
N TYR A 72 -7.50 -6.53 -13.87
CA TYR A 72 -7.72 -5.11 -13.64
C TYR A 72 -6.40 -4.36 -13.76
N ARG A 73 -6.46 -3.11 -14.20
CA ARG A 73 -5.36 -2.16 -14.19
C ARG A 73 -5.80 -0.87 -13.54
N PHE A 74 -4.87 -0.10 -12.99
CA PHE A 74 -5.22 1.26 -12.59
C PHE A 74 -5.56 2.12 -13.82
N SER A 75 -6.59 2.95 -13.69
CA SER A 75 -6.72 4.12 -14.54
C SER A 75 -5.63 5.15 -14.19
N SER A 76 -5.38 6.11 -15.08
CA SER A 76 -4.39 7.17 -14.82
C SER A 76 -4.75 8.00 -13.57
N GLY A 77 -6.04 8.27 -13.35
CA GLY A 77 -6.54 8.93 -12.15
C GLY A 77 -6.50 8.03 -10.92
N GLY A 78 -6.87 6.76 -11.06
CA GLY A 78 -6.92 5.80 -9.97
C GLY A 78 -5.55 5.53 -9.36
N LYS A 79 -4.51 5.37 -10.20
CA LYS A 79 -3.14 5.18 -9.71
C LYS A 79 -2.66 6.35 -8.84
N ARG A 80 -2.94 7.58 -9.27
CA ARG A 80 -2.56 8.79 -8.51
C ARG A 80 -3.29 8.83 -7.17
N LYS A 81 -4.60 8.57 -7.16
CA LYS A 81 -5.41 8.54 -5.93
C LYS A 81 -4.90 7.49 -4.95
N ALA A 82 -4.65 6.27 -5.43
CA ALA A 82 -4.12 5.18 -4.61
C ALA A 82 -2.74 5.51 -4.04
N GLY A 83 -1.87 6.17 -4.81
CA GLY A 83 -0.55 6.58 -4.33
C GLY A 83 -0.59 7.67 -3.25
N VAL A 84 -1.51 8.64 -3.35
CA VAL A 84 -1.73 9.64 -2.28
C VAL A 84 -2.23 8.97 -1.02
N MET A 85 -3.26 8.13 -1.13
CA MET A 85 -3.81 7.36 -0.01
C MET A 85 -2.74 6.48 0.65
N PHE A 86 -1.98 5.72 -0.15
CA PHE A 86 -0.91 4.86 0.34
C PHE A 86 0.17 5.68 1.06
N TYR A 87 0.58 6.82 0.50
CA TYR A 87 1.52 7.71 1.17
C TYR A 87 0.97 8.21 2.51
N GLU A 88 -0.27 8.69 2.57
CA GLU A 88 -0.90 9.18 3.80
C GLU A 88 -1.03 8.07 4.87
N SER A 89 -1.38 6.85 4.48
CA SER A 89 -1.52 5.70 5.39
C SER A 89 -0.17 5.14 5.87
N PHE A 90 0.90 5.27 5.09
CA PHE A 90 2.20 4.66 5.40
C PHE A 90 3.32 5.65 5.71
N THR A 91 3.08 6.97 5.67
CA THR A 91 4.10 7.98 6.02
C THR A 91 4.66 7.76 7.43
N GLU A 92 3.83 7.37 8.38
CA GLU A 92 4.28 7.10 9.76
C GLU A 92 5.14 5.81 9.88
N PHE A 93 4.94 4.84 8.98
CA PHE A 93 5.72 3.59 8.94
C PHE A 93 7.00 3.70 8.09
N GLN A 94 7.08 4.72 7.22
CA GLN A 94 8.25 5.00 6.38
C GLN A 94 9.22 6.01 7.02
N GLN A 95 8.81 6.72 8.07
CA GLN A 95 9.76 7.45 8.90
C GLN A 95 10.64 6.43 9.61
N SER A 96 11.95 6.48 9.38
CA SER A 96 12.91 5.77 10.19
C SER A 96 12.57 6.01 11.66
N THR A 97 12.27 4.97 12.43
CA THR A 97 12.43 5.06 13.88
C THR A 97 13.88 5.43 14.10
N HIS A 98 14.15 6.69 14.46
CA HIS A 98 15.49 7.17 14.78
C HIS A 98 16.12 6.22 15.81
N GLY A 99 16.99 5.32 15.35
CA GLY A 99 17.46 4.21 16.17
C GLY A 99 18.39 3.20 15.50
N GLU A 100 18.56 3.21 14.17
CA GLU A 100 19.67 2.48 13.54
C GLU A 100 20.54 3.42 12.71
N CYS A 101 21.68 3.73 13.31
CA CYS A 101 22.81 4.46 12.75
C CYS A 101 23.25 3.85 11.41
N ASN A 102 23.14 4.61 10.32
CA ASN A 102 23.77 4.25 9.06
C ASN A 102 25.21 4.82 9.03
N ALA A 103 26.18 3.96 8.73
CA ALA A 103 27.63 4.19 8.56
C ALA A 103 28.21 5.47 9.20
N GLY A 104 28.64 5.36 10.46
CA GLY A 104 29.28 6.45 11.22
C GLY A 104 29.05 6.44 12.74
N CYS A 105 28.34 5.44 13.28
CA CYS A 105 28.26 5.26 14.73
C CYS A 105 29.58 4.71 15.26
N CYS A 106 30.32 5.54 16.00
CA CYS A 106 31.32 5.04 16.94
C CYS A 106 30.59 4.39 18.11
N ASP A 107 30.37 3.08 18.02
CA ASP A 107 30.02 2.25 19.17
C ASP A 107 31.31 1.80 19.86
N GLY A 108 31.60 2.39 21.01
CA GLY A 108 32.67 1.92 21.90
C GLY A 108 33.92 2.79 21.91
N ASP A 109 34.63 2.70 23.03
CA ASP A 109 35.78 3.51 23.44
C ASP A 109 37.07 3.18 22.65
N GLU A 110 36.98 3.09 21.32
CA GLU A 110 38.12 2.84 20.42
C GLU A 110 38.37 4.02 19.47
N VAL A 111 39.62 4.47 19.47
CA VAL A 111 40.15 5.60 18.71
C VAL A 111 40.07 5.32 17.22
N CYS A 112 39.39 6.20 16.47
CA CYS A 112 39.45 6.20 15.02
C CYS A 112 40.85 6.63 14.57
N ASP A 113 41.64 5.64 14.15
CA ASP A 113 42.94 5.86 13.54
C ASP A 113 42.74 6.42 12.12
N HIS A 114 42.85 7.74 12.00
CA HIS A 114 43.06 8.39 10.71
C HIS A 114 44.53 8.79 10.60
N GLU A 115 45.39 7.78 10.42
CA GLU A 115 46.73 8.02 9.92
C GLU A 115 46.70 8.45 8.44
N HIS A 116 47.40 9.57 8.21
CA HIS A 116 48.04 10.01 6.97
C HIS A 116 47.19 10.59 5.82
N HIS A 117 47.30 11.90 5.59
CA HIS A 117 48.28 12.45 4.64
C HIS A 117 48.11 13.97 4.36
N HIS A 118 49.23 14.70 4.51
CA HIS A 118 49.73 15.79 3.67
C HIS A 118 49.31 17.27 3.86
N HIS A 119 50.37 18.03 4.24
CA HIS A 119 50.68 19.47 4.08
C HIS A 119 50.29 20.46 5.19
#